data_AF-A0A524DTS7-F1
#
_entry.id   AF-A0A524DTS7-F1
#
_cell.length_a   1.000
_cell.length_b   1.000
_cell.length_c   1.000
_cell.angle_alpha   90.00
_cell.angle_beta   90.00
_cell.angle_gamma   90.00
#
_symmetry.space_group_name_H-M   'P 1'
#
loop_
_entity.id
_entity.type
_entity.pdbx_description
1 polymer ?
#
loop_
_entity_poly.entity_id
_entity_poly.type
_entity_poly.pdbx_seq_one_letter_code
_entity_poly.pdbx_strand_id
1 'polypeptide(L)'
;MNCDSEFIEATLIELIESHPEEYGIPLEKAVILLLRFSRDEGKGCTEDDIRNIIEQLLDDWIINKTLDHVSQDDAKEFSITPMRPVWHLKLLSDQESKRYRNLDEREKALIKILREKTDPEDLGRMRVDEAVELLRQEGLTEDTEHIYVEDVIRTSFDVVQGELIPCYEIVDEFSKTPEWKAEMERQSQRVMQKMMWDAEIEAEDRARAERKEKKKGKKGA
;
A
#
# COMPACT_ATOMS: atom_id res chain seq x y z
N MET A 1 -10.01 -31.98 17.19
CA MET A 1 -9.15 -31.17 18.07
C MET A 1 -9.54 -29.74 17.76
N ASN A 2 -10.03 -28.98 18.74
CA ASN A 2 -10.29 -27.55 18.52
C ASN A 2 -8.96 -26.84 18.75
N CYS A 3 -8.47 -26.16 17.72
CA CYS A 3 -7.41 -25.19 17.90
C CYS A 3 -7.85 -24.14 18.93
N ASP A 4 -6.91 -23.72 19.77
CA ASP A 4 -7.12 -22.76 20.83
C ASP A 4 -6.83 -21.35 20.28
N SER A 5 -7.87 -20.55 20.10
CA SER A 5 -7.76 -19.20 19.52
C SER A 5 -6.91 -18.28 20.40
N GLU A 6 -7.04 -18.39 21.72
CA GLU A 6 -6.24 -17.60 22.68
C GLU A 6 -4.75 -17.93 22.56
N PHE A 7 -4.42 -19.19 22.27
CA PHE A 7 -3.05 -19.61 22.00
C PHE A 7 -2.49 -18.97 20.72
N ILE A 8 -3.22 -18.99 19.59
CA ILE A 8 -2.74 -18.38 18.35
C ILE A 8 -2.55 -16.87 18.55
N GLU A 9 -3.55 -16.20 19.13
CA GLU A 9 -3.52 -14.75 19.35
C GLU A 9 -2.33 -14.34 20.21
N ALA A 10 -2.17 -14.95 21.39
CA ALA A 10 -1.06 -14.62 22.29
C ALA A 10 0.31 -14.91 21.64
N THR A 11 0.44 -16.05 20.96
CA THR A 11 1.70 -16.41 20.29
C THR A 11 2.02 -15.46 19.14
N LEU A 12 1.01 -15.05 18.35
CA LEU A 12 1.20 -14.12 17.23
C LEU A 12 1.63 -12.73 17.73
N ILE A 13 1.00 -12.24 18.80
CA ILE A 13 1.37 -10.95 19.40
C ILE A 13 2.83 -11.01 19.88
N GLU A 14 3.21 -12.04 20.62
CA GLU A 14 4.60 -12.23 21.07
C GLU A 14 5.58 -12.35 19.90
N LEU A 15 5.17 -13.01 18.82
CA LEU A 15 5.96 -13.15 17.61
C LEU A 15 6.22 -11.79 16.94
N ILE A 16 5.20 -10.95 16.84
CA ILE A 16 5.32 -9.60 16.26
C ILE A 16 6.18 -8.72 17.18
N GLU A 17 5.96 -8.76 18.49
CA GLU A 17 6.73 -7.97 19.47
C GLU A 17 8.21 -8.36 19.52
N SER A 18 8.53 -9.65 19.33
CA SER A 18 9.90 -10.16 19.28
C SER A 18 10.64 -9.86 17.97
N HIS A 19 9.93 -9.34 16.96
CA HIS A 19 10.50 -8.87 15.70
C HIS A 19 10.28 -7.35 15.57
N PRO A 20 10.99 -6.53 16.38
CA PRO A 20 10.81 -5.08 16.41
C PRO A 20 11.41 -4.39 15.17
N GLU A 21 11.72 -5.14 14.10
CA GLU A 21 11.98 -4.51 12.81
C GLU A 21 10.81 -3.58 12.53
N GLU A 22 11.11 -2.34 12.11
CA GLU A 22 10.19 -1.19 12.10
C GLU A 22 8.86 -1.44 11.34
N TYR A 23 8.85 -2.51 10.57
CA TYR A 23 7.91 -2.87 9.54
C TYR A 23 7.08 -4.12 9.86
N GLY A 24 7.38 -4.83 10.97
CA GLY A 24 6.68 -6.03 11.43
C GLY A 24 7.27 -7.33 10.89
N ILE A 25 6.50 -8.43 10.97
CA ILE A 25 6.94 -9.76 10.53
C ILE A 25 6.28 -10.18 9.21
N PRO A 26 7.00 -10.78 8.25
CA PRO A 26 6.38 -11.31 7.03
C PRO A 26 5.23 -12.28 7.36
N LEU A 27 4.08 -12.12 6.70
CA LEU A 27 2.87 -12.91 6.95
C LEU A 27 3.13 -14.42 6.85
N GLU A 28 3.77 -14.85 5.77
CA GLU A 28 4.05 -16.28 5.55
C GLU A 28 5.03 -16.85 6.59
N LYS A 29 5.98 -16.03 7.06
CA LYS A 29 6.87 -16.40 8.17
C LYS A 29 6.06 -16.58 9.46
N ALA A 30 5.15 -15.66 9.77
CA ALA A 30 4.29 -15.76 10.95
C ALA A 30 3.43 -17.03 10.95
N VAL A 31 2.80 -17.34 9.81
CA VAL A 31 1.97 -18.54 9.64
C VAL A 31 2.80 -19.83 9.85
N ILE A 32 3.98 -19.92 9.24
CA ILE A 32 4.88 -21.07 9.38
C ILE A 32 5.33 -21.26 10.84
N LEU A 33 5.69 -20.18 11.52
CA LEU A 33 6.15 -20.23 12.92
C LEU A 33 5.00 -20.64 13.86
N LEU A 34 3.80 -20.11 13.67
CA LEU A 34 2.61 -20.49 14.45
C LEU A 34 2.23 -21.96 14.24
N LEU A 35 2.30 -22.46 13.00
CA LEU A 35 2.08 -23.89 12.72
C LEU A 35 3.09 -24.77 13.46
N ARG A 36 4.35 -24.33 13.53
CA ARG A 36 5.41 -25.04 14.25
C ARG A 36 5.16 -25.03 15.75
N PHE A 37 4.89 -23.87 16.36
CA PHE A 37 4.59 -23.77 17.79
C PHE A 37 3.36 -24.58 18.18
N SER A 38 2.29 -24.51 17.38
CA SER A 38 1.09 -25.33 17.56
C SER A 38 1.39 -26.83 17.58
N ARG A 39 2.31 -27.29 16.72
CA ARG A 39 2.72 -28.70 16.67
C ARG A 39 3.55 -29.07 17.89
N ASP A 40 4.52 -28.24 18.27
CA ASP A 40 5.42 -28.50 19.38
C ASP A 40 4.67 -28.51 20.73
N GLU A 41 3.63 -27.67 20.87
CA GLU A 41 2.73 -27.61 22.04
C GLU A 41 1.57 -28.63 21.98
N GLY A 42 1.48 -29.44 20.91
CA GLY A 42 0.43 -30.45 20.74
C GLY A 42 -0.99 -29.89 20.59
N LYS A 43 -1.13 -28.61 20.20
CA LYS A 43 -2.42 -27.91 20.01
C LYS A 43 -3.14 -28.32 18.72
N GLY A 44 -2.38 -28.70 17.69
CA GLY A 44 -2.95 -29.27 16.45
C GLY A 44 -3.73 -28.27 15.58
N CYS A 45 -3.43 -26.97 15.69
CA CYS A 45 -3.98 -25.92 14.82
C CYS A 45 -3.56 -26.11 13.36
N THR A 46 -4.50 -25.80 12.46
CA THR A 46 -4.32 -25.80 11.01
C THR A 46 -3.91 -24.41 10.51
N GLU A 47 -3.52 -24.34 9.24
CA GLU A 47 -3.23 -23.05 8.59
C GLU A 47 -4.48 -22.18 8.53
N ASP A 48 -5.64 -22.77 8.25
CA ASP A 48 -6.92 -22.06 8.20
C ASP A 48 -7.28 -21.47 9.57
N ASP A 49 -7.07 -22.21 10.67
CA ASP A 49 -7.29 -21.68 12.02
C ASP A 49 -6.43 -20.43 12.27
N ILE A 50 -5.17 -20.46 11.86
CA ILE A 50 -4.23 -19.34 12.03
C ILE A 50 -4.64 -18.15 11.18
N ARG A 51 -4.98 -18.36 9.90
CA ARG A 51 -5.39 -17.28 9.00
C ARG A 51 -6.70 -16.62 9.47
N ASN A 52 -7.65 -17.40 9.97
CA ASN A 52 -8.89 -16.88 10.55
C ASN A 52 -8.63 -15.97 11.76
N ILE A 53 -7.72 -16.35 12.66
CA ILE A 53 -7.35 -15.50 13.81
C ILE A 53 -6.62 -14.24 13.35
N ILE A 54 -5.72 -14.34 12.37
CA ILE A 54 -5.06 -13.16 11.78
C ILE A 54 -6.11 -12.20 11.19
N GLU A 55 -7.08 -12.72 10.43
CA GLU A 55 -8.17 -11.93 9.86
C GLU A 55 -9.02 -11.26 10.94
N GLN A 56 -9.36 -11.98 12.01
CA GLN A 56 -10.07 -11.41 13.15
C GLN A 56 -9.30 -10.25 13.78
N LEU A 57 -7.99 -10.42 14.03
CA LEU A 57 -7.16 -9.37 14.63
C LEU A 57 -6.97 -8.15 13.71
N LEU A 58 -6.98 -8.36 12.38
CA LEU A 58 -6.97 -7.29 11.38
C LEU A 58 -8.29 -6.51 11.38
N ASP A 59 -9.42 -7.21 11.55
CA ASP A 59 -10.76 -6.63 11.59
C ASP A 59 -11.03 -5.87 12.91
N ASP A 60 -10.46 -6.36 14.01
CA ASP A 60 -10.51 -5.72 15.33
C ASP A 60 -9.50 -4.55 15.46
N TRP A 61 -8.69 -4.32 14.42
CA TRP A 61 -7.63 -3.31 14.37
C TRP A 61 -6.64 -3.43 15.53
N ILE A 62 -6.30 -4.67 15.88
CA ILE A 62 -5.23 -5.01 16.84
C ILE A 62 -3.89 -5.06 16.09
N ILE A 63 -3.90 -5.69 14.92
CA ILE A 63 -2.77 -5.71 14.00
C ILE A 63 -3.14 -5.05 12.67
N ASN A 64 -2.13 -4.76 11.86
CA ASN A 64 -2.28 -4.27 10.49
C ASN A 64 -1.46 -5.14 9.55
N LYS A 65 -1.88 -5.17 8.29
CA LYS A 65 -1.19 -5.81 7.18
C LYS A 65 -0.56 -4.72 6.32
N THR A 66 0.76 -4.67 6.28
CA THR A 66 1.54 -3.60 5.64
C THR A 66 2.42 -4.16 4.52
N LEU A 67 2.78 -3.32 3.56
CA LEU A 67 3.72 -3.70 2.50
C LEU A 67 5.14 -3.28 2.89
N ASP A 68 6.06 -4.24 2.81
CA ASP A 68 7.50 -3.95 2.91
C ASP A 68 8.36 -5.04 2.25
N HIS A 69 9.64 -4.76 2.10
CA HIS A 69 10.66 -5.69 1.66
C HIS A 69 11.15 -6.57 2.82
N VAL A 70 11.41 -7.84 2.50
CA VAL A 70 12.04 -8.77 3.43
C VAL A 70 13.56 -8.64 3.44
N SER A 71 14.18 -8.98 4.57
CA SER A 71 15.64 -9.15 4.64
C SER A 71 16.12 -10.25 3.68
N GLN A 72 17.39 -10.22 3.28
CA GLN A 72 17.94 -11.27 2.42
C GLN A 72 17.94 -12.66 3.08
N ASP A 73 18.11 -12.69 4.41
CA ASP A 73 18.09 -13.94 5.17
C ASP A 73 16.69 -14.55 5.19
N ASP A 74 15.66 -13.73 5.47
CA ASP A 74 14.26 -14.18 5.41
C ASP A 74 13.85 -14.54 3.97
N ALA A 75 14.29 -13.76 2.97
CA ALA A 75 14.05 -14.08 1.56
C ALA A 75 14.54 -15.49 1.20
N LYS A 76 15.72 -15.86 1.71
CA LYS A 76 16.31 -17.17 1.47
C LYS A 76 15.64 -18.27 2.29
N GLU A 77 15.36 -18.02 3.56
CA GLU A 77 14.75 -19.00 4.47
C GLU A 77 13.33 -19.37 4.03
N PHE A 78 12.55 -18.39 3.60
CA PHE A 78 11.14 -18.55 3.25
C PHE A 78 10.87 -18.56 1.75
N SER A 79 11.93 -18.62 0.92
CA SER A 79 11.83 -18.62 -0.55
C SER A 79 11.03 -17.43 -1.12
N ILE A 80 11.18 -16.26 -0.49
CA ILE A 80 10.54 -15.00 -0.91
C ILE A 80 11.48 -14.28 -1.90
N THR A 81 10.91 -13.63 -2.91
CA THR A 81 11.71 -12.83 -3.84
C THR A 81 12.09 -11.49 -3.18
N PRO A 82 13.38 -11.20 -2.92
CA PRO A 82 13.79 -10.06 -2.10
C PRO A 82 13.51 -8.68 -2.72
N MET A 83 13.23 -8.62 -4.02
CA MET A 83 13.01 -7.36 -4.74
C MET A 83 11.55 -6.92 -4.83
N ARG A 84 10.60 -7.72 -4.33
CA ARG A 84 9.18 -7.36 -4.32
C ARG A 84 8.70 -7.15 -2.88
N PRO A 85 7.86 -6.14 -2.62
CA PRO A 85 7.23 -6.03 -1.32
C PRO A 85 6.35 -7.26 -1.07
N VAL A 86 6.24 -7.64 0.19
CA VAL A 86 5.32 -8.67 0.67
C VAL A 86 4.53 -8.14 1.85
N TRP A 87 3.46 -8.85 2.17
CA TRP A 87 2.67 -8.55 3.34
C TRP A 87 3.42 -8.86 4.63
N HIS A 88 3.49 -7.85 5.50
CA HIS A 88 3.96 -7.94 6.87
C HIS A 88 2.79 -7.74 7.83
N LEU A 89 2.89 -8.34 9.01
CA LEU A 89 1.99 -8.13 10.13
C LEU A 89 2.67 -7.22 11.15
N LYS A 90 1.99 -6.13 11.49
CA LYS A 90 2.47 -5.13 12.44
C LYS A 90 1.44 -4.94 13.55
N LEU A 91 1.91 -4.95 14.79
CA LEU A 91 1.08 -4.63 15.95
C LEU A 91 0.77 -3.13 15.92
N LEU A 92 -0.50 -2.77 16.07
CA LEU A 92 -0.90 -1.38 16.13
C LEU A 92 -0.73 -0.85 17.55
N SER A 93 -0.19 0.36 17.68
CA SER A 93 -0.25 1.10 18.93
C SER A 93 -1.69 1.52 19.25
N ASP A 94 -1.98 1.80 20.52
CA ASP A 94 -3.30 2.30 20.94
C ASP A 94 -3.79 3.51 20.13
N GLN A 95 -2.87 4.38 19.71
CA GLN A 95 -3.19 5.55 18.90
C GLN A 95 -3.55 5.15 17.46
N GLU A 96 -2.81 4.22 16.86
CA GLU A 96 -3.10 3.71 15.53
C GLU A 96 -4.40 2.90 15.52
N SER A 97 -4.63 1.99 16.47
CA SER A 97 -5.89 1.26 16.57
C SER A 97 -7.08 2.19 16.69
N LYS A 98 -6.98 3.25 17.52
CA LYS A 98 -8.03 4.27 17.62
C LYS A 98 -8.23 5.00 16.29
N ARG A 99 -7.15 5.36 15.60
CA ARG A 99 -7.21 6.01 14.29
C ARG A 99 -7.96 5.14 13.28
N TYR A 100 -7.58 3.87 13.13
CA TYR A 100 -8.25 2.95 12.20
C TYR A 100 -9.71 2.70 12.56
N ARG A 101 -10.01 2.53 13.86
CA ARG A 101 -11.40 2.37 14.33
C ARG A 101 -12.27 3.60 14.06
N ASN A 102 -11.67 4.79 13.95
CA ASN A 102 -12.37 6.04 13.68
C ASN A 102 -12.48 6.37 12.18
N LEU A 103 -11.88 5.58 11.28
CA LEU A 103 -12.09 5.73 9.84
C LEU A 103 -13.56 5.52 9.47
N ASP A 104 -13.98 6.13 8.38
CA ASP A 104 -15.32 5.90 7.84
C ASP A 104 -15.44 4.45 7.28
N GLU A 105 -16.68 4.02 7.02
CA GLU A 105 -16.93 2.64 6.58
C GLU A 105 -16.30 2.34 5.20
N ARG A 106 -16.20 3.34 4.32
CA ARG A 106 -15.64 3.21 2.96
C ARG A 106 -14.13 3.08 3.01
N GLU A 107 -13.47 3.88 3.85
CA GLU A 107 -12.04 3.81 4.11
C GLU A 107 -11.68 2.43 4.67
N LYS A 108 -12.44 1.93 5.66
CA LYS A 108 -12.24 0.60 6.24
C LYS A 108 -12.45 -0.50 5.20
N ALA A 109 -13.53 -0.44 4.43
CA ALA A 109 -13.83 -1.42 3.39
C ALA A 109 -12.74 -1.44 2.30
N LEU A 110 -12.30 -0.26 1.84
CA LEU A 110 -11.23 -0.18 0.84
C LEU A 110 -9.92 -0.77 1.38
N ILE A 111 -9.56 -0.51 2.64
CA ILE A 111 -8.39 -1.13 3.27
C ILE A 111 -8.53 -2.66 3.26
N LYS A 112 -9.69 -3.21 3.62
CA LYS A 112 -9.93 -4.66 3.59
C LYS A 112 -9.78 -5.25 2.18
N ILE A 113 -10.44 -4.65 1.20
CA ILE A 113 -10.36 -5.04 -0.21
C ILE A 113 -8.92 -5.07 -0.72
N LEU A 114 -8.13 -4.03 -0.43
CA LEU A 114 -6.73 -3.97 -0.86
C LEU A 114 -5.86 -5.04 -0.16
N ARG A 115 -6.12 -5.34 1.12
CA ARG A 115 -5.38 -6.37 1.89
C ARG A 115 -5.62 -7.80 1.38
N GLU A 116 -6.75 -8.04 0.72
CA GLU A 116 -7.09 -9.35 0.13
C GLU A 116 -6.33 -9.63 -1.17
N LYS A 117 -5.70 -8.61 -1.78
CA LYS A 117 -4.85 -8.81 -2.96
C LYS A 117 -3.63 -9.65 -2.59
N THR A 118 -3.51 -10.81 -3.22
CA THR A 118 -2.40 -11.76 -3.06
C THR A 118 -1.52 -11.86 -4.30
N ASP A 119 -1.93 -11.29 -5.43
CA ASP A 119 -1.11 -11.26 -6.64
C ASP A 119 0.15 -10.41 -6.39
N PRO A 120 1.36 -10.97 -6.54
CA PRO A 120 2.60 -10.22 -6.37
C PRO A 120 2.80 -9.04 -7.34
N GLU A 121 2.05 -8.95 -8.45
CA GLU A 121 2.11 -7.82 -9.38
C GLU A 121 1.19 -6.66 -8.99
N ASP A 122 0.09 -6.96 -8.30
CA ASP A 122 -0.93 -6.01 -7.86
C ASP A 122 -1.12 -6.02 -6.33
N LEU A 123 -0.04 -6.32 -5.60
CA LEU A 123 -0.09 -6.52 -4.15
C LEU A 123 -0.49 -5.21 -3.45
N GLY A 124 -1.59 -5.24 -2.70
CA GLY A 124 -2.14 -4.05 -2.04
C GLY A 124 -2.61 -2.96 -3.01
N ARG A 125 -2.85 -3.30 -4.28
CA ARG A 125 -3.19 -2.36 -5.33
C ARG A 125 -4.42 -2.81 -6.12
N MET A 126 -5.25 -1.85 -6.52
CA MET A 126 -6.43 -2.09 -7.33
C MET A 126 -6.78 -0.85 -8.16
N ARG A 127 -7.33 -1.04 -9.36
CA ARG A 127 -7.88 0.08 -10.13
C ARG A 127 -9.06 0.71 -9.40
N VAL A 128 -9.22 2.03 -9.54
CA VAL A 128 -10.28 2.76 -8.85
C VAL A 128 -11.67 2.28 -9.27
N ASP A 129 -11.89 1.98 -10.55
CA ASP A 129 -13.18 1.48 -11.05
C ASP A 129 -13.56 0.11 -10.47
N GLU A 130 -12.61 -0.81 -10.39
CA GLU A 130 -12.79 -2.12 -9.74
C GLU A 130 -13.10 -1.97 -8.24
N ALA A 131 -12.36 -1.10 -7.54
CA ALA A 131 -12.56 -0.86 -6.12
C ALA A 131 -13.94 -0.25 -5.83
N VAL A 132 -14.34 0.74 -6.63
CA VAL A 132 -15.67 1.38 -6.54
C VAL A 132 -16.78 0.36 -6.75
N GLU A 133 -16.64 -0.56 -7.69
CA GLU A 133 -17.63 -1.60 -7.93
C GLU A 133 -17.77 -2.55 -6.73
N LEU A 134 -16.66 -2.96 -6.11
CA LEU A 134 -16.69 -3.79 -4.91
C LEU A 134 -17.31 -3.06 -3.71
N LEU A 135 -16.96 -1.79 -3.50
CA LEU A 135 -17.56 -0.96 -2.45
C LEU A 135 -19.08 -0.83 -2.64
N ARG A 136 -19.55 -0.65 -3.88
CA ARG A 136 -20.98 -0.60 -4.20
C ARG A 136 -21.69 -1.92 -3.91
N GLN A 137 -21.04 -3.06 -4.13
CA GLN A 137 -21.58 -4.39 -3.79
C GLN A 137 -21.76 -4.57 -2.29
N GLU A 138 -20.96 -3.89 -1.46
CA GLU A 138 -21.13 -3.82 0.00
C GLU A 138 -22.19 -2.79 0.45
N GLY A 139 -22.84 -2.09 -0.50
CA GLY A 139 -23.85 -1.07 -0.22
C GLY A 139 -23.28 0.33 0.01
N LEU A 140 -21.97 0.52 -0.17
CA LEU A 140 -21.29 1.80 -0.02
C LEU A 140 -21.29 2.54 -1.36
N THR A 141 -22.22 3.48 -1.52
CA THR A 141 -22.50 4.12 -2.83
C THR A 141 -22.17 5.61 -2.92
N GLU A 142 -21.90 6.26 -1.79
CA GLU A 142 -21.61 7.70 -1.74
C GLU A 142 -20.10 7.98 -1.81
N ASP A 143 -19.68 8.84 -2.75
CA ASP A 143 -18.34 9.44 -2.84
C ASP A 143 -17.18 8.41 -2.80
N THR A 144 -17.34 7.30 -3.51
CA THR A 144 -16.38 6.18 -3.52
C THR A 144 -15.15 6.41 -4.42
N GLU A 145 -15.12 7.49 -5.19
CA GLU A 145 -14.08 7.75 -6.21
C GLU A 145 -12.86 8.51 -5.65
N HIS A 146 -12.96 9.04 -4.43
CA HIS A 146 -11.93 9.90 -3.82
C HIS A 146 -11.62 9.50 -2.37
N ILE A 147 -11.39 8.20 -2.13
CA ILE A 147 -10.99 7.70 -0.82
C ILE A 147 -9.48 7.92 -0.63
N TYR A 148 -9.12 8.68 0.40
CA TYR A 148 -7.73 8.96 0.78
C TYR A 148 -7.57 8.78 2.29
N VAL A 149 -6.61 7.93 2.67
CA VAL A 149 -6.24 7.72 4.08
C VAL A 149 -4.75 7.99 4.20
N GLU A 150 -4.39 9.11 4.82
CA GLU A 150 -3.00 9.55 4.96
C GLU A 150 -2.09 8.41 5.46
N ASP A 151 -0.94 8.20 4.83
CA ASP A 151 0.01 7.13 5.20
C ASP A 151 -0.56 5.69 5.19
N VAL A 152 -1.73 5.46 4.58
CA VAL A 152 -2.33 4.13 4.44
C VAL A 152 -2.72 3.84 3.00
N ILE A 153 -3.51 4.73 2.38
CA ILE A 153 -3.97 4.60 0.99
C ILE A 153 -3.52 5.83 0.20
N ARG A 154 -2.90 5.60 -0.96
CA ARG A 154 -2.60 6.63 -1.96
C ARG A 154 -3.28 6.32 -3.29
N THR A 155 -3.43 7.35 -4.12
CA THR A 155 -3.73 7.17 -5.54
C THR A 155 -2.44 7.16 -6.35
N SER A 156 -2.21 6.08 -7.11
CA SER A 156 -1.17 6.00 -8.12
C SER A 156 -1.79 5.84 -9.51
N PHE A 157 -0.97 5.81 -10.56
CA PHE A 157 -1.43 5.64 -11.93
C PHE A 157 -0.66 4.51 -12.61
N ASP A 158 -1.38 3.62 -13.28
CA ASP A 158 -0.83 2.67 -14.24
C ASP A 158 -0.84 3.22 -15.65
N VAL A 159 0.07 2.73 -16.49
CA VAL A 159 0.06 2.99 -17.93
C VAL A 159 -0.40 1.73 -18.65
N VAL A 160 -1.66 1.71 -19.10
CA VAL A 160 -2.21 0.61 -19.89
C VAL A 160 -2.48 1.13 -21.29
N GLN A 161 -1.81 0.56 -22.29
CA GLN A 161 -1.94 0.96 -23.70
C GLN A 161 -1.69 2.47 -23.95
N GLY A 162 -0.87 3.11 -23.11
CA GLY A 162 -0.53 4.53 -23.20
C GLY A 162 -1.50 5.47 -22.46
N GLU A 163 -2.53 4.93 -21.82
CA GLU A 163 -3.47 5.69 -20.99
C GLU A 163 -3.12 5.56 -19.51
N LEU A 164 -3.30 6.65 -18.76
CA LEU A 164 -3.13 6.68 -17.31
C LEU A 164 -4.40 6.19 -16.62
N ILE A 165 -4.33 5.04 -15.97
CA ILE A 165 -5.43 4.45 -15.21
C ILE A 165 -5.18 4.70 -13.72
N PRO A 166 -6.09 5.36 -13.00
CA PRO A 166 -5.93 5.58 -11.56
C PRO A 166 -6.12 4.29 -10.78
N CYS A 167 -5.25 4.07 -9.80
CA CYS A 167 -5.26 2.91 -8.91
C CYS A 167 -5.21 3.38 -7.44
N TYR A 168 -5.94 2.71 -6.57
CA TYR A 168 -5.69 2.74 -5.13
C TYR A 168 -4.56 1.79 -4.78
N GLU A 169 -3.73 2.21 -3.83
CA GLU A 169 -2.55 1.47 -3.42
C GLU A 169 -2.29 1.66 -1.92
N ILE A 170 -1.97 0.57 -1.22
CA ILE A 170 -1.46 0.63 0.15
C ILE A 170 -0.07 1.27 0.13
N VAL A 171 0.14 2.26 1.00
CA VAL A 171 1.44 2.92 1.13
C VAL A 171 2.41 1.97 1.86
N ASP A 172 3.49 1.59 1.17
CA ASP A 172 4.60 0.81 1.77
C ASP A 172 5.17 1.50 3.01
N GLU A 173 5.56 0.74 4.04
CA GLU A 173 6.08 1.32 5.27
C GLU A 173 7.39 2.08 5.05
N PHE A 174 8.31 1.55 4.23
CA PHE A 174 9.51 2.28 3.81
C PHE A 174 9.20 3.67 3.22
N SER A 175 8.08 3.80 2.49
CA SER A 175 7.64 5.07 1.89
C SER A 175 7.11 6.08 2.91
N LYS A 176 6.91 5.70 4.18
CA LYS A 176 6.40 6.57 5.24
C LYS A 176 7.50 7.31 5.99
N THR A 177 8.76 6.89 5.80
CA THR A 177 9.92 7.48 6.48
C THR A 177 10.09 8.96 6.13
N PRO A 178 10.47 9.82 7.10
CA PRO A 178 10.73 11.24 6.86
C PRO A 178 11.76 11.48 5.75
N GLU A 179 12.78 10.63 5.67
CA GLU A 179 13.83 10.68 4.65
C GLU A 179 13.25 10.48 3.25
N TRP A 180 12.40 9.46 3.08
CA TRP A 180 11.74 9.19 1.81
C TRP A 180 10.77 10.31 1.42
N LYS A 181 9.93 10.76 2.36
CA LYS A 181 9.00 11.88 2.14
C LYS A 181 9.75 13.14 1.70
N ALA A 182 10.86 13.46 2.36
CA ALA A 182 11.71 14.60 2.01
C ALA A 182 12.36 14.45 0.63
N GLU A 183 12.83 13.25 0.27
CA GLU A 183 13.41 13.00 -1.05
C GLU A 183 12.36 13.09 -2.17
N MET A 184 11.16 12.56 -1.96
CA MET A 184 10.05 12.67 -2.91
C MET A 184 9.60 14.12 -3.10
N GLU A 185 9.57 14.92 -2.03
CA GLU A 185 9.29 16.35 -2.12
C GLU A 185 10.35 17.09 -2.96
N ARG A 186 11.65 16.81 -2.74
CA ARG A 186 12.73 17.36 -3.58
C ARG A 186 12.60 16.95 -5.04
N GLN A 187 12.25 15.70 -5.32
CA GLN A 187 12.04 15.24 -6.68
C GLN A 187 10.84 15.95 -7.34
N SER A 188 9.72 16.07 -6.62
CA SER A 188 8.54 16.81 -7.09
C SER A 188 8.89 18.27 -7.43
N GLN A 189 9.63 18.95 -6.55
CA GLN A 189 10.10 20.32 -6.80
C GLN A 189 10.99 20.41 -8.05
N ARG A 190 11.88 19.43 -8.28
CA ARG A 190 12.72 19.37 -9.50
C ARG A 190 11.89 19.18 -10.76
N VAL A 191 10.89 18.28 -10.73
CA VAL A 191 9.98 18.07 -11.87
C VAL A 191 9.19 19.34 -12.17
N MET A 192 8.64 19.98 -11.14
CA MET A 192 7.89 21.23 -11.29
C MET A 192 8.75 22.35 -11.88
N GLN A 193 9.99 22.51 -11.41
CA GLN A 193 10.94 23.48 -11.98
C GLN A 193 11.25 23.18 -13.45
N LYS A 194 11.45 21.92 -13.81
CA LYS A 194 11.66 21.51 -15.20
C LYS A 194 10.44 21.82 -16.07
N MET A 195 9.23 21.49 -15.60
CA MET A 195 7.99 21.80 -16.32
C MET A 195 7.80 23.30 -16.54
N MET A 196 8.10 24.13 -15.53
CA MET A 196 8.05 25.58 -15.68
C MET A 196 9.06 26.09 -16.72
N TRP A 197 10.28 25.56 -16.70
CA TRP A 197 11.32 25.90 -17.67
C TRP A 197 10.95 25.50 -19.10
N ASP A 198 10.43 24.28 -19.30
CA ASP A 198 9.98 23.79 -20.60
C ASP A 198 8.82 24.64 -21.14
N ALA A 199 7.86 25.01 -20.27
CA ALA A 199 6.76 25.90 -20.64
C ALA A 199 7.24 27.32 -21.02
N GLU A 200 8.28 27.83 -20.36
CA GLU A 200 8.91 29.12 -20.68
C GLU A 200 9.58 29.08 -22.06
N ILE A 201 10.35 28.02 -22.35
CA ILE A 201 10.95 27.79 -23.68
C ILE A 201 9.87 27.73 -24.76
N GLU A 202 8.80 26.95 -24.55
CA GLU A 202 7.70 26.85 -25.51
C GLU A 202 6.98 28.19 -25.73
N ALA A 203 6.86 29.02 -24.69
CA ALA A 203 6.30 30.36 -24.81
C ALA A 203 7.21 31.29 -25.62
N GLU A 204 8.52 31.25 -25.39
CA GLU A 204 9.51 32.02 -26.15
C GLU A 204 9.55 31.60 -27.62
N ASP A 205 9.53 30.31 -27.91
CA ASP A 205 9.56 29.79 -29.27
C ASP A 205 8.29 30.18 -30.04
N ARG A 206 7.11 30.10 -29.40
CA ARG A 206 5.86 30.63 -29.97
C ARG A 206 5.96 32.12 -30.27
N ALA A 207 6.42 32.93 -29.31
CA ALA A 207 6.59 34.37 -29.52
C ALA A 207 7.60 34.71 -30.63
N ARG A 208 8.67 33.90 -30.77
CA ARG A 208 9.68 34.07 -31.83
C ARG A 208 9.13 33.71 -33.20
N ALA A 209 8.30 32.67 -33.30
CA ALA A 209 7.61 32.29 -34.52
C ALA A 209 6.67 33.41 -35.01
N GLU A 210 5.82 33.93 -34.11
CA GLU A 210 4.91 35.04 -34.42
C GLU A 210 5.65 36.31 -34.90
N ARG A 211 6.79 36.65 -34.27
CA ARG A 211 7.62 37.79 -34.68
C ARG A 211 8.20 37.60 -36.07
N LYS A 212 8.60 36.38 -36.44
CA LYS A 212 9.10 36.07 -37.79
C LYS A 212 7.98 36.17 -38.83
N GLU A 213 6.78 35.72 -38.49
CA GLU A 213 5.61 35.77 -39.39
C GLU A 213 5.16 37.22 -39.66
N LYS A 214 5.05 38.05 -38.62
CA LYS A 214 4.75 39.49 -38.75
C LYS A 214 5.79 40.24 -39.60
N LYS A 215 7.07 39.84 -39.55
CA LYS A 215 8.13 40.42 -40.38
C LYS A 215 8.07 39.97 -41.84
N LYS A 216 7.57 38.77 -42.13
CA LYS A 216 7.35 38.30 -43.51
C LYS A 216 6.13 38.98 -44.14
N GLY A 217 5.03 39.15 -43.40
CA GLY A 217 3.84 39.87 -43.88
C GLY A 217 4.09 41.34 -44.23
N LYS A 218 5.01 42.02 -43.52
CA LYS A 218 5.39 43.42 -43.82
C LYS A 218 6.35 43.61 -45.01
N LYS A 219 6.93 42.55 -45.57
CA LYS A 219 7.84 42.62 -46.73
C LYS A 219 7.19 42.20 -48.05
N GLY A 220 5.96 41.69 -48.01
CA GLY A 220 5.19 41.25 -49.18
C GLY A 220 4.00 42.15 -49.55
N ALA A 221 3.84 43.27 -48.84
CA ALA A 221 2.89 44.35 -49.14
C ALA A 221 3.69 45.62 -49.47
#